data_AF-A0AA51RSE9-F1
#
_entry.id   AF-A0AA51RSE9-F1
#
_cell.length_a   1.000
_cell.length_b   1.000
_cell.length_c   1.000
_cell.angle_alpha   90.00
_cell.angle_beta   90.00
_cell.angle_gamma   90.00
#
_symmetry.space_group_name_H-M   'P 1'
#
loop_
_entity.id
_entity.type
_entity.pdbx_description
1 polymer ?
#
loop_
_entity_poly.entity_id
_entity_poly.type
_entity_poly.pdbx_seq_one_letter_code
_entity_poly.pdbx_strand_id
1 'polypeptide(L)'
;MKRFLIVEQLSIVILVFSSQLMSEDLLINQDTHFKTSTEQSSNLPSQEKCEVAAGTLVSVESIQTSNNHYRVDLSNQLTQCNLSSGYFYQDHVVRESKLITVTQNTVFKKRRLSSSQLPISEKCDVSPGVYAAQSDVPNVVEGHYYLNLRELTVNCSFSQGYFWEGHTQKGSLAIQITGETFLKKQAIQSSELPASDKCIMPVGLYALGAGASRSGETHYQITLAKTLPDCSFNTGFVYFDHTGWKKPYVAPPEPTWSFPLPGGYYTSGWCQCRNIGTSPHIGQDISRSGTKKAVIIQDGRLQSTTFSSSCGYISYVEDDFGTLWRYVHLNRPSVSAGQRVIAGQHLAYISAYPTAGCGSGPHLHLERRSAGYFNDQSTGKSCQNGYRSCYYDPIKPWRSNFSAKHVQKSSITANANWSKFDVPASKSCKVPVDSLAKVSRDRFAQFPNQLDPQVNIEFSIVNRAVQSQLFNSHVSISNNLKNQCASNQRCLVQWQLVAEKANGDLTSIFFGNRVRNIELKRQVEEQWCLPEQVIQYWMLLKDNQGKRWRVPITSRG
;
A
#
# COMPACT_ATOMS: atom_id res chain seq x y z
N MET A 1 -9.06 -17.86 -66.67
CA MET A 1 -8.48 -16.59 -66.18
C MET A 1 -9.39 -16.06 -65.07
N LYS A 2 -8.88 -15.82 -63.86
CA LYS A 2 -9.68 -15.28 -62.74
C LYS A 2 -9.68 -13.74 -62.81
N ARG A 3 -10.84 -13.09 -62.67
CA ARG A 3 -10.93 -11.64 -62.41
C ARG A 3 -10.72 -11.40 -60.92
N PHE A 4 -9.86 -10.45 -60.57
CA PHE A 4 -9.74 -9.95 -59.20
C PHE A 4 -10.85 -8.92 -58.92
N LEU A 5 -11.49 -9.07 -57.76
CA LEU A 5 -12.27 -8.03 -57.10
C LEU A 5 -11.41 -7.55 -55.92
N ILE A 6 -10.94 -6.31 -55.98
CA ILE A 6 -10.33 -5.64 -54.84
C ILE A 6 -11.43 -4.82 -54.17
N VAL A 7 -11.78 -5.19 -52.94
CA VAL A 7 -12.65 -4.38 -52.08
C VAL A 7 -11.72 -3.62 -51.15
N GLU A 8 -11.64 -2.30 -51.30
CA GLU A 8 -10.90 -1.47 -50.36
C GLU A 8 -11.67 -1.40 -49.03
N GLN A 9 -11.04 -1.91 -47.98
CA GLN A 9 -11.61 -1.87 -46.63
C GLN A 9 -11.08 -0.63 -45.91
N LEU A 10 -11.90 0.44 -45.85
CA LEU A 10 -11.60 1.65 -45.07
C LEU A 10 -11.33 1.27 -43.61
N SER A 11 -10.07 1.34 -43.21
CA SER A 11 -9.67 1.18 -41.81
C SER A 11 -9.82 2.53 -41.10
N ILE A 12 -10.98 2.74 -40.47
CA ILE A 12 -11.18 3.87 -39.56
C ILE A 12 -10.28 3.65 -38.34
N VAL A 13 -9.13 4.33 -38.31
CA VAL A 13 -8.27 4.38 -37.13
C VAL A 13 -8.94 5.27 -36.09
N ILE A 14 -9.75 4.65 -35.21
CA ILE A 14 -10.22 5.31 -34.00
C ILE A 14 -9.00 5.47 -33.09
N LEU A 15 -8.37 6.65 -33.17
CA LEU A 15 -7.41 7.09 -32.17
C LEU A 15 -8.14 7.30 -30.85
N VAL A 16 -8.24 6.23 -30.07
CA VAL A 16 -8.59 6.32 -28.65
C VAL A 16 -7.43 7.07 -27.99
N PHE A 17 -7.61 8.37 -27.80
CA PHE A 17 -6.77 9.15 -26.90
C PHE A 17 -6.92 8.55 -25.50
N SER A 18 -5.97 7.72 -25.11
CA SER A 18 -5.78 7.37 -23.71
C SER A 18 -5.53 8.68 -22.97
N SER A 19 -6.52 9.12 -22.18
CA SER A 19 -6.34 10.23 -21.25
C SER A 19 -5.34 9.80 -20.18
N GLN A 20 -4.06 9.95 -20.52
CA GLN A 20 -2.95 9.77 -19.61
C GLN A 20 -3.14 10.83 -18.54
N LEU A 21 -3.53 10.39 -17.34
CA LEU A 21 -3.74 11.25 -16.17
C LEU A 21 -2.40 11.89 -15.82
N MET A 22 -2.15 13.06 -16.43
CA MET A 22 -1.04 13.91 -16.07
C MET A 22 -1.38 14.50 -14.71
N SER A 23 -0.56 14.17 -13.72
CA SER A 23 -0.58 14.92 -12.47
C SER A 23 -0.18 16.35 -12.80
N GLU A 24 -0.93 17.31 -12.27
CA GLU A 24 -0.72 18.74 -12.49
C GLU A 24 -0.52 19.41 -11.13
N ASP A 25 0.30 20.44 -11.10
CA ASP A 25 0.46 21.29 -9.92
C ASP A 25 -0.41 22.55 -9.96
N LEU A 26 -0.94 22.91 -8.80
CA LEU A 26 -1.77 24.09 -8.58
C LEU A 26 -1.13 24.98 -7.52
N LEU A 27 -0.81 26.23 -7.87
CA LEU A 27 -0.32 27.21 -6.90
C LEU A 27 -1.52 28.01 -6.36
N ILE A 28 -1.73 27.94 -5.05
CA ILE A 28 -2.72 28.77 -4.34
C ILE A 28 -2.16 30.19 -4.25
N ASN A 29 -2.78 31.14 -4.97
CA ASN A 29 -2.30 32.53 -5.02
C ASN A 29 -3.06 33.47 -4.05
N GLN A 30 -4.01 32.95 -3.29
CA GLN A 30 -4.78 33.69 -2.29
C GLN A 30 -5.33 32.70 -1.26
N ASP A 31 -5.35 33.10 0.02
CA ASP A 31 -5.96 32.30 1.10
C ASP A 31 -7.38 31.88 0.71
N THR A 32 -7.62 30.57 0.77
CA THR A 32 -8.82 29.96 0.19
C THR A 32 -9.30 28.79 1.01
N HIS A 33 -10.47 28.26 0.65
CA HIS A 33 -11.01 27.04 1.22
C HIS A 33 -11.08 25.94 0.18
N PHE A 34 -10.52 24.78 0.49
CA PHE A 34 -10.80 23.53 -0.21
C PHE A 34 -12.07 22.90 0.38
N LYS A 35 -13.09 22.61 -0.44
CA LYS A 35 -14.45 22.31 0.03
C LYS A 35 -15.04 21.05 -0.58
N THR A 36 -15.99 20.40 0.09
CA THR A 36 -16.80 19.29 -0.48
C THR A 36 -17.73 19.74 -1.62
N SER A 37 -18.13 21.01 -1.65
CA SER A 37 -19.05 21.57 -2.65
C SER A 37 -18.64 22.99 -3.10
N THR A 38 -19.37 23.53 -4.08
CA THR A 38 -19.18 24.91 -4.57
C THR A 38 -19.87 25.97 -3.70
N GLU A 39 -20.51 25.60 -2.60
CA GLU A 39 -21.21 26.55 -1.70
C GLU A 39 -20.24 27.53 -1.01
N GLN A 40 -20.78 28.61 -0.47
CA GLN A 40 -20.00 29.59 0.29
C GLN A 40 -19.43 28.95 1.55
N SER A 41 -18.16 29.18 1.86
CA SER A 41 -17.46 28.55 2.99
C SER A 41 -18.08 28.86 4.35
N SER A 42 -18.84 29.96 4.49
CA SER A 42 -19.63 30.29 5.68
C SER A 42 -20.73 29.28 5.97
N ASN A 43 -21.27 28.62 4.95
CA ASN A 43 -22.44 27.75 5.06
C ASN A 43 -22.05 26.29 5.32
N LEU A 44 -20.79 25.93 5.02
CA LEU A 44 -20.26 24.58 5.20
C LEU A 44 -19.72 24.36 6.63
N PRO A 45 -19.98 23.19 7.25
CA PRO A 45 -19.37 22.83 8.53
C PRO A 45 -17.86 22.62 8.39
N SER A 46 -17.12 22.69 9.50
CA SER A 46 -15.65 22.56 9.52
C SER A 46 -15.13 21.22 8.98
N GLN A 47 -15.92 20.15 9.05
CA GLN A 47 -15.56 18.84 8.49
C GLN A 47 -15.63 18.78 6.94
N GLU A 48 -16.24 19.79 6.31
CA GLU A 48 -16.48 19.86 4.86
C GLU A 48 -15.64 20.93 4.15
N LYS A 49 -14.74 21.59 4.88
CA LYS A 49 -13.85 22.62 4.35
C LYS A 49 -12.50 22.61 5.07
N CYS A 50 -11.45 22.92 4.33
CA CYS A 50 -10.10 23.09 4.85
C CYS A 50 -9.58 24.46 4.40
N GLU A 51 -8.99 25.24 5.31
CA GLU A 51 -8.25 26.44 4.94
C GLU A 51 -6.94 26.07 4.25
N VAL A 52 -6.60 26.78 3.18
CA VAL A 52 -5.37 26.58 2.42
C VAL A 52 -4.75 27.94 2.13
N ALA A 53 -3.53 28.15 2.65
CA ALA A 53 -2.85 29.43 2.60
C ALA A 53 -2.29 29.75 1.20
N ALA A 54 -2.19 31.05 0.89
CA ALA A 54 -1.45 31.54 -0.26
C ALA A 54 0.02 31.07 -0.24
N GLY A 55 0.57 30.83 -1.44
CA GLY A 55 1.91 30.24 -1.62
C GLY A 55 1.97 28.72 -1.49
N THR A 56 0.87 28.04 -1.13
CA THR A 56 0.82 26.57 -1.12
C THR A 56 0.81 26.01 -2.54
N LEU A 57 1.76 25.12 -2.87
CA LEU A 57 1.71 24.31 -4.09
C LEU A 57 1.03 22.97 -3.79
N VAL A 58 0.06 22.59 -4.63
CA VAL A 58 -0.79 21.40 -4.46
C VAL A 58 -0.77 20.56 -5.73
N SER A 59 -0.23 19.35 -5.65
CA SER A 59 -0.28 18.38 -6.76
C SER A 59 -1.64 17.66 -6.79
N VAL A 60 -2.24 17.56 -7.99
CA VAL A 60 -3.52 16.88 -8.21
C VAL A 60 -3.38 15.71 -9.18
N GLU A 61 -4.18 14.67 -8.98
CA GLU A 61 -4.31 13.52 -9.89
C GLU A 61 -5.30 13.80 -11.01
N SER A 62 -6.32 14.62 -10.72
CA SER A 62 -7.38 15.00 -11.64
C SER A 62 -7.81 16.44 -11.36
N ILE A 63 -8.14 17.18 -12.42
CA ILE A 63 -8.74 18.51 -12.36
C ILE A 63 -9.85 18.63 -13.41
N GLN A 64 -10.99 19.17 -13.01
CA GLN A 64 -12.15 19.42 -13.88
C GLN A 64 -12.74 20.79 -13.58
N THR A 65 -12.97 21.58 -14.64
CA THR A 65 -13.66 22.87 -14.54
C THR A 65 -15.14 22.66 -14.25
N SER A 66 -15.64 23.22 -13.15
CA SER A 66 -17.06 23.18 -12.76
C SER A 66 -17.53 24.60 -12.41
N ASN A 67 -18.23 25.25 -13.34
CA ASN A 67 -18.59 26.67 -13.26
C ASN A 67 -17.35 27.55 -12.97
N ASN A 68 -17.33 28.23 -11.83
CA ASN A 68 -16.24 29.06 -11.31
C ASN A 68 -15.35 28.36 -10.26
N HIS A 69 -15.45 27.04 -10.14
CA HIS A 69 -14.60 26.21 -9.28
C HIS A 69 -13.81 25.17 -10.09
N TYR A 70 -12.66 24.74 -9.58
CA TYR A 70 -11.98 23.54 -10.05
C TYR A 70 -12.33 22.40 -9.10
N ARG A 71 -13.00 21.35 -9.61
CA ARG A 71 -13.09 20.07 -8.90
C ARG A 71 -11.76 19.36 -9.07
N VAL A 72 -11.12 18.97 -7.96
CA VAL A 72 -9.83 18.29 -7.98
C VAL A 72 -9.84 17.05 -7.10
N ASP A 73 -9.07 16.05 -7.51
CA ASP A 73 -8.69 14.91 -6.69
C ASP A 73 -7.20 15.08 -6.37
N LEU A 74 -6.87 15.25 -5.09
CA LEU A 74 -5.53 15.61 -4.62
C LEU A 74 -4.59 14.41 -4.64
N SER A 75 -3.34 14.61 -5.04
CA SER A 75 -2.32 13.54 -5.01
C SER A 75 -1.81 13.20 -3.60
N ASN A 76 -2.17 14.02 -2.60
CA ASN A 76 -1.82 13.90 -1.18
C ASN A 76 -2.85 14.64 -0.32
N GLN A 77 -2.90 14.34 0.98
CA GLN A 77 -3.65 15.15 1.94
C GLN A 77 -2.94 16.49 2.21
N LEU A 78 -3.71 17.57 2.30
CA LEU A 78 -3.23 18.86 2.79
C LEU A 78 -3.08 18.81 4.32
N THR A 79 -2.14 19.59 4.87
CA THR A 79 -1.96 19.72 6.32
C THR A 79 -3.28 20.10 7.00
N GLN A 80 -3.66 19.36 8.04
CA GLN A 80 -4.94 19.51 8.77
C GLN A 80 -6.22 19.31 7.94
N CYS A 81 -6.14 18.67 6.76
CA CYS A 81 -7.30 18.41 5.91
C CYS A 81 -7.56 16.92 5.69
N ASN A 82 -8.78 16.47 6.00
CA ASN A 82 -9.21 15.09 5.76
C ASN A 82 -9.78 14.84 4.35
N LEU A 83 -9.97 15.89 3.55
CA LEU A 83 -10.52 15.80 2.20
C LEU A 83 -9.42 15.39 1.19
N SER A 84 -9.66 14.32 0.43
CA SER A 84 -8.84 13.93 -0.72
C SER A 84 -9.37 14.46 -2.06
N SER A 85 -10.64 14.86 -2.10
CA SER A 85 -11.34 15.32 -3.30
C SER A 85 -12.27 16.48 -2.90
N GLY A 86 -12.42 17.46 -3.78
CA GLY A 86 -13.18 18.66 -3.47
C GLY A 86 -13.04 19.77 -4.50
N TYR A 87 -13.32 20.99 -4.09
CA TYR A 87 -13.39 22.17 -4.94
C TYR A 87 -12.51 23.30 -4.42
N PHE A 88 -11.73 23.91 -5.32
CA PHE A 88 -11.12 25.23 -5.15
C PHE A 88 -11.88 26.27 -5.97
N TYR A 89 -11.93 27.52 -5.51
CA TYR A 89 -12.40 28.65 -6.30
C TYR A 89 -11.34 29.07 -7.34
N GLN A 90 -11.72 29.23 -8.62
CA GLN A 90 -10.76 29.32 -9.72
C GLN A 90 -9.81 30.52 -9.63
N ASP A 91 -10.29 31.70 -9.23
CA ASP A 91 -9.45 32.91 -9.21
C ASP A 91 -8.36 32.88 -8.12
N HIS A 92 -8.50 32.01 -7.11
CA HIS A 92 -7.52 31.81 -6.03
C HIS A 92 -6.45 30.76 -6.38
N VAL A 93 -6.50 30.19 -7.58
CA VAL A 93 -5.59 29.11 -8.03
C VAL A 93 -4.93 29.46 -9.37
N VAL A 94 -3.65 29.15 -9.50
CA VAL A 94 -2.89 29.20 -10.75
C VAL A 94 -2.51 27.80 -11.17
N ARG A 95 -2.94 27.40 -12.38
CA ARG A 95 -2.60 26.13 -13.03
C ARG A 95 -1.15 26.09 -13.49
N GLU A 96 -0.55 24.90 -13.53
CA GLU A 96 0.84 24.67 -13.92
C GLU A 96 1.22 25.28 -15.28
N SER A 97 0.29 25.29 -16.24
CA SER A 97 0.49 25.90 -17.57
C SER A 97 0.86 27.39 -17.52
N LYS A 98 0.51 28.07 -16.43
CA LYS A 98 0.78 29.48 -16.13
C LYS A 98 1.93 29.68 -15.13
N LEU A 99 2.61 28.62 -14.69
CA LEU A 99 3.74 28.72 -13.77
C LEU A 99 5.07 28.75 -14.53
N ILE A 100 6.01 29.54 -14.03
CA ILE A 100 7.42 29.50 -14.40
C ILE A 100 8.25 29.42 -13.13
N THR A 101 9.22 28.51 -13.11
CA THR A 101 10.15 28.36 -11.99
C THR A 101 11.48 29.01 -12.35
N VAL A 102 11.98 29.88 -11.47
CA VAL A 102 13.34 30.42 -11.52
C VAL A 102 14.25 29.48 -10.71
N THR A 103 15.24 28.89 -11.37
CA THR A 103 16.12 27.84 -10.82
C THR A 103 17.46 28.38 -10.29
N GLN A 104 17.75 29.65 -10.56
CA GLN A 104 18.93 30.39 -10.07
C GLN A 104 18.68 31.90 -10.22
N ASN A 105 19.40 32.74 -9.45
CA ASN A 105 19.26 34.20 -9.54
C ASN A 105 19.33 34.68 -10.99
N THR A 106 18.36 35.47 -11.43
CA THR A 106 18.24 35.88 -12.84
C THR A 106 17.76 37.31 -12.96
N VAL A 107 17.71 37.82 -14.18
CA VAL A 107 17.25 39.18 -14.49
C VAL A 107 16.04 39.10 -15.40
N PHE A 108 14.88 39.56 -14.92
CA PHE A 108 13.68 39.77 -15.73
C PHE A 108 13.82 41.10 -16.48
N LYS A 109 13.54 41.13 -17.78
CA LYS A 109 13.92 42.24 -18.67
C LYS A 109 12.77 42.70 -19.57
N LYS A 110 12.65 43.99 -19.88
CA LYS A 110 11.70 44.45 -20.92
C LYS A 110 12.12 44.10 -22.35
N ARG A 111 13.41 43.80 -22.60
CA ARG A 111 13.97 43.50 -23.93
C ARG A 111 14.98 42.34 -23.86
N ARG A 112 15.11 41.59 -24.96
CA ARG A 112 16.09 40.50 -25.15
C ARG A 112 17.51 41.03 -25.41
N LEU A 113 18.04 41.83 -24.49
CA LEU A 113 19.42 42.34 -24.51
C LEU A 113 20.20 41.80 -23.30
N SER A 114 21.52 42.02 -23.28
CA SER A 114 22.32 41.75 -22.07
C SER A 114 21.82 42.64 -20.92
N SER A 115 21.79 42.12 -19.69
CA SER A 115 21.40 42.90 -18.50
C SER A 115 22.34 44.09 -18.26
N SER A 116 23.59 44.02 -18.74
CA SER A 116 24.56 45.12 -18.74
C SER A 116 24.18 46.29 -19.66
N GLN A 117 23.40 46.03 -20.72
CA GLN A 117 22.98 47.02 -21.72
C GLN A 117 21.63 47.67 -21.39
N LEU A 118 20.92 47.18 -20.37
CA LEU A 118 19.60 47.67 -19.99
C LEU A 118 19.68 48.66 -18.81
N PRO A 119 18.97 49.79 -18.86
CA PRO A 119 18.83 50.69 -17.73
C PRO A 119 18.04 50.01 -16.60
N ILE A 120 18.20 50.47 -15.37
CA ILE A 120 17.58 49.85 -14.19
C ILE A 120 16.04 49.85 -14.23
N SER A 121 15.42 50.75 -14.98
CA SER A 121 13.97 50.80 -15.24
C SER A 121 13.44 49.74 -16.22
N GLU A 122 14.33 48.92 -16.78
CA GLU A 122 14.02 47.86 -17.75
C GLU A 122 14.49 46.47 -17.29
N LYS A 123 15.06 46.35 -16.08
CA LYS A 123 15.55 45.10 -15.52
C LYS A 123 15.24 44.96 -14.04
N CYS A 124 14.92 43.76 -13.61
CA CYS A 124 14.62 43.41 -12.22
C CYS A 124 15.39 42.14 -11.86
N ASP A 125 16.10 42.15 -10.74
CA ASP A 125 16.72 40.93 -10.21
C ASP A 125 15.64 40.04 -9.59
N VAL A 126 15.62 38.77 -9.97
CA VAL A 126 14.64 37.78 -9.53
C VAL A 126 15.35 36.60 -8.89
N SER A 127 14.99 36.31 -7.65
CA SER A 127 15.50 35.16 -6.90
C SER A 127 14.86 33.85 -7.37
N PRO A 128 15.44 32.69 -7.03
CA PRO A 128 14.77 31.41 -7.17
C PRO A 128 13.40 31.35 -6.50
N GLY A 129 12.42 30.78 -7.20
CA GLY A 129 11.03 30.73 -6.79
C GLY A 129 10.11 30.24 -7.91
N VAL A 130 8.85 29.96 -7.57
CA VAL A 130 7.79 29.71 -8.55
C VAL A 130 6.99 30.99 -8.73
N TYR A 131 6.79 31.39 -9.98
CA TYR A 131 6.13 32.64 -10.35
C TYR A 131 4.92 32.35 -11.24
N ALA A 132 3.81 33.04 -10.96
CA ALA A 132 2.59 32.95 -11.74
C ALA A 132 2.56 33.98 -12.88
N ALA A 133 2.15 33.55 -14.07
CA ALA A 133 1.79 34.40 -15.19
C ALA A 133 0.25 34.59 -15.29
N GLN A 134 -0.17 35.66 -15.96
CA GLN A 134 -1.59 35.96 -16.21
C GLN A 134 -2.19 35.00 -17.27
N SER A 135 -1.39 34.69 -18.29
CA SER A 135 -1.68 33.71 -19.36
C SER A 135 -0.81 32.47 -19.21
N ASP A 136 -1.04 31.46 -20.04
CA ASP A 136 -0.11 30.32 -20.14
C ASP A 136 1.29 30.80 -20.54
N VAL A 137 2.31 30.16 -19.98
CA VAL A 137 3.72 30.43 -20.31
C VAL A 137 3.99 29.88 -21.71
N PRO A 138 4.41 30.72 -22.68
CA PRO A 138 4.62 30.27 -24.05
C PRO A 138 5.88 29.40 -24.17
N ASN A 139 6.08 28.83 -25.35
CA ASN A 139 7.35 28.20 -25.70
C ASN A 139 8.46 29.26 -25.80
N VAL A 140 9.71 28.83 -25.63
CA VAL A 140 10.89 29.69 -25.75
C VAL A 140 11.02 30.26 -27.16
N VAL A 141 11.39 31.54 -27.26
CA VAL A 141 11.76 32.20 -28.52
C VAL A 141 13.07 32.96 -28.34
N GLU A 142 14.11 32.59 -29.10
CA GLU A 142 15.49 33.13 -28.99
C GLU A 142 16.04 33.04 -27.55
N GLY A 143 15.91 31.85 -26.95
CA GLY A 143 16.41 31.54 -25.60
C GLY A 143 15.71 32.25 -24.45
N HIS A 144 14.55 32.89 -24.70
CA HIS A 144 13.79 33.58 -23.66
C HIS A 144 12.31 33.16 -23.62
N TYR A 145 11.75 33.12 -22.42
CA TYR A 145 10.30 33.09 -22.19
C TYR A 145 9.79 34.53 -22.09
N TYR A 146 8.83 34.93 -22.94
CA TYR A 146 8.12 36.20 -22.80
C TYR A 146 6.80 35.98 -22.06
N LEU A 147 6.54 36.71 -20.99
CA LEU A 147 5.31 36.55 -20.21
C LEU A 147 4.91 37.83 -19.47
N ASN A 148 3.65 37.84 -19.03
CA ASN A 148 3.09 38.85 -18.14
C ASN A 148 2.88 38.22 -16.76
N LEU A 149 3.69 38.62 -15.77
CA LEU A 149 3.57 38.14 -14.40
C LEU A 149 2.23 38.57 -13.77
N ARG A 150 1.66 37.69 -12.94
CA ARG A 150 0.45 37.98 -12.16
C ARG A 150 0.73 38.95 -11.01
N GLU A 151 1.91 38.83 -10.40
CA GLU A 151 2.40 39.70 -9.33
C GLU A 151 3.78 40.27 -9.71
N LEU A 152 4.05 41.51 -9.29
CA LEU A 152 5.36 42.12 -9.50
C LEU A 152 6.40 41.47 -8.58
N THR A 153 7.56 41.14 -9.13
CA THR A 153 8.70 40.72 -8.30
C THR A 153 9.21 41.89 -7.46
N VAL A 154 9.83 41.60 -6.33
CA VAL A 154 10.38 42.62 -5.42
C VAL A 154 11.32 43.55 -6.20
N ASN A 155 11.11 44.86 -6.08
CA ASN A 155 11.80 45.93 -6.82
C ASN A 155 11.51 46.02 -8.33
N CYS A 156 10.46 45.37 -8.84
CA CYS A 156 10.12 45.44 -10.27
C CYS A 156 8.96 46.39 -10.58
N SER A 157 9.18 47.30 -11.53
CA SER A 157 8.21 48.30 -11.99
C SER A 157 7.38 47.87 -13.20
N PHE A 158 7.49 46.60 -13.62
CA PHE A 158 6.81 46.06 -14.79
C PHE A 158 6.54 44.55 -14.64
N SER A 159 5.39 44.10 -15.13
CA SER A 159 5.02 42.68 -15.11
C SER A 159 5.31 41.96 -16.44
N GLN A 160 5.45 42.69 -17.55
CA GLN A 160 5.68 42.15 -18.89
C GLN A 160 7.16 42.18 -19.28
N GLY A 161 7.70 41.03 -19.66
CA GLY A 161 9.11 40.92 -19.97
C GLY A 161 9.59 39.51 -20.26
N TYR A 162 10.91 39.36 -20.29
CA TYR A 162 11.65 38.18 -20.69
C TYR A 162 12.43 37.58 -19.52
N PHE A 163 12.29 36.28 -19.32
CA PHE A 163 13.24 35.44 -18.57
C PHE A 163 14.16 34.70 -19.54
N TRP A 164 15.43 34.49 -19.15
CA TRP A 164 16.36 33.65 -19.91
C TRP A 164 16.18 32.17 -19.56
N GLU A 165 16.03 31.31 -20.57
CA GLU A 165 15.69 29.89 -20.39
C GLU A 165 16.71 29.12 -19.53
N GLY A 166 18.00 29.46 -19.59
CA GLY A 166 19.03 28.78 -18.80
C GLY A 166 18.91 28.98 -17.28
N HIS A 167 18.09 29.95 -16.84
CA HIS A 167 17.81 30.21 -15.42
C HIS A 167 16.35 29.89 -15.03
N THR A 168 15.51 29.43 -15.96
CA THR A 168 14.06 29.26 -15.74
C THR A 168 13.47 28.09 -16.48
N GLN A 169 12.50 27.39 -15.88
CA GLN A 169 11.75 26.31 -16.53
C GLN A 169 10.25 26.58 -16.46
N LYS A 170 9.51 26.20 -17.51
CA LYS A 170 8.04 26.21 -17.50
C LYS A 170 7.50 25.17 -16.52
N GLY A 171 6.39 25.48 -15.85
CA GLY A 171 5.80 24.66 -14.79
C GLY A 171 6.43 24.92 -13.42
N SER A 172 6.06 24.07 -12.45
CA SER A 172 6.51 24.11 -11.06
C SER A 172 7.61 23.08 -10.79
N LEU A 173 8.86 23.45 -11.08
CA LEU A 173 10.02 22.70 -10.61
C LEU A 173 10.28 23.03 -9.12
N ALA A 174 9.36 22.64 -8.24
CA ALA A 174 9.38 23.01 -6.84
C ALA A 174 8.81 21.93 -5.91
N ILE A 175 9.22 21.97 -4.65
CA ILE A 175 8.72 21.09 -3.59
C ILE A 175 7.99 21.90 -2.52
N GLN A 176 6.76 21.50 -2.21
CA GLN A 176 6.04 21.98 -1.03
C GLN A 176 6.52 21.18 0.19
N ILE A 177 6.95 21.87 1.24
CA ILE A 177 7.16 21.30 2.58
C ILE A 177 5.92 21.57 3.41
N THR A 178 5.37 20.53 4.02
CA THR A 178 4.08 20.51 4.74
C THR A 178 4.22 20.37 6.26
N GLY A 179 5.42 19.99 6.73
CA GLY A 179 5.82 19.96 8.14
C GLY A 179 7.32 20.25 8.28
N GLU A 180 7.75 20.81 9.42
CA GLU A 180 9.17 21.13 9.65
C GLU A 180 10.05 19.87 9.47
N THR A 181 11.14 19.99 8.71
CA THR A 181 11.98 18.85 8.34
C THR A 181 13.45 19.24 8.23
N PHE A 182 14.29 18.29 7.80
CA PHE A 182 15.70 18.53 7.54
C PHE A 182 16.05 18.16 6.10
N LEU A 183 16.79 19.03 5.42
CA LEU A 183 17.60 18.65 4.26
C LEU A 183 18.88 17.98 4.79
N LYS A 184 19.14 16.73 4.38
CA LYS A 184 20.22 15.90 4.94
C LYS A 184 21.22 15.44 3.88
N LYS A 185 22.48 15.26 4.23
CA LYS A 185 23.47 14.63 3.32
C LYS A 185 23.26 13.12 3.14
N GLN A 186 22.49 12.46 4.01
CA GLN A 186 22.18 11.03 3.93
C GLN A 186 20.70 10.75 4.30
N ALA A 187 20.15 9.68 3.74
CA ALA A 187 18.74 9.26 3.91
C ALA A 187 18.48 8.45 5.20
N ILE A 188 19.11 8.84 6.32
CA ILE A 188 18.96 8.20 7.65
C ILE A 188 18.22 9.11 8.65
N GLN A 189 18.04 8.70 9.91
CA GLN A 189 17.36 9.55 10.90
C GLN A 189 18.17 10.82 11.19
N SER A 190 17.49 11.97 11.40
CA SER A 190 18.17 13.24 11.69
C SER A 190 18.87 13.23 13.05
N SER A 191 18.44 12.39 13.98
CA SER A 191 19.08 12.09 15.27
C SER A 191 20.45 11.42 15.12
N GLU A 192 20.66 10.65 14.06
CA GLU A 192 21.89 9.90 13.78
C GLU A 192 22.94 10.75 13.02
N LEU A 193 22.56 11.95 12.54
CA LEU A 193 23.42 12.84 11.76
C LEU A 193 24.03 13.98 12.59
N PRO A 194 25.31 14.32 12.36
CA PRO A 194 25.94 15.51 12.93
C PRO A 194 25.29 16.79 12.40
N ALA A 195 25.42 17.89 13.15
CA ALA A 195 24.83 19.17 12.80
C ALA A 195 25.31 19.73 11.44
N SER A 196 26.53 19.39 11.00
CA SER A 196 27.08 19.77 9.69
C SER A 196 26.41 19.14 8.48
N ASP A 197 25.61 18.09 8.71
CA ASP A 197 25.08 17.20 7.66
C ASP A 197 23.55 17.24 7.58
N LYS A 198 22.92 18.14 8.32
CA LYS A 198 21.48 18.43 8.31
C LYS A 198 21.22 19.93 8.44
N CYS A 199 20.31 20.45 7.64
CA CYS A 199 19.88 21.85 7.69
C CYS A 199 18.38 21.90 7.92
N ILE A 200 17.92 22.78 8.83
CA ILE A 200 16.49 22.94 9.10
C ILE A 200 15.80 23.46 7.82
N MET A 201 14.71 22.81 7.45
CA MET A 201 13.89 23.16 6.29
C MET A 201 12.45 23.39 6.79
N PRO A 202 12.08 24.65 7.07
CA PRO A 202 10.74 25.02 7.52
C PRO A 202 9.64 24.70 6.50
N VAL A 203 8.38 24.71 6.96
CA VAL A 203 7.19 24.68 6.08
C VAL A 203 7.26 25.82 5.06
N GLY A 204 6.97 25.51 3.79
CA GLY A 204 7.05 26.48 2.70
C GLY A 204 7.27 25.85 1.32
N LEU A 205 7.25 26.67 0.28
CA LEU A 205 7.48 26.28 -1.11
C LEU A 205 8.93 26.57 -1.51
N TYR A 206 9.63 25.57 -2.05
CA TYR A 206 11.05 25.69 -2.43
C TYR A 206 11.26 25.31 -3.90
N ALA A 207 11.74 26.26 -4.70
CA ALA A 207 12.18 25.97 -6.07
C ALA A 207 13.41 25.06 -6.09
N LEU A 208 13.48 24.19 -7.09
CA LEU A 208 14.56 23.22 -7.28
C LEU A 208 15.45 23.63 -8.46
N GLY A 209 16.76 23.43 -8.30
CA GLY A 209 17.75 23.69 -9.34
C GLY A 209 17.80 22.58 -10.41
N ALA A 210 17.27 21.40 -10.08
CA ALA A 210 17.15 20.25 -10.95
C ALA A 210 15.96 19.37 -10.51
N GLY A 211 15.49 18.48 -11.39
CA GLY A 211 14.49 17.47 -11.03
C GLY A 211 14.91 16.61 -9.84
N ALA A 212 13.96 16.28 -8.98
CA ALA A 212 14.21 15.38 -7.86
C ALA A 212 14.24 13.91 -8.31
N SER A 213 14.90 13.08 -7.51
CA SER A 213 14.91 11.63 -7.68
C SER A 213 14.52 10.93 -6.38
N ARG A 214 14.03 9.70 -6.48
CA ARG A 214 13.73 8.87 -5.30
C ARG A 214 15.02 8.29 -4.72
N SER A 215 15.18 8.34 -3.40
CA SER A 215 16.27 7.65 -2.70
C SER A 215 15.74 6.75 -1.58
N GLY A 216 15.87 5.44 -1.80
CA GLY A 216 15.38 4.41 -0.87
C GLY A 216 13.86 4.40 -0.67
N GLU A 217 13.45 4.16 0.57
CA GLU A 217 12.04 3.95 0.95
C GLU A 217 11.41 5.14 1.66
N THR A 218 12.17 6.18 2.00
CA THR A 218 11.69 7.25 2.93
C THR A 218 12.05 8.66 2.50
N HIS A 219 12.88 8.87 1.47
CA HIS A 219 13.41 10.19 1.13
C HIS A 219 13.40 10.52 -0.37
N TYR A 220 13.10 11.78 -0.69
CA TYR A 220 13.43 12.37 -1.99
C TYR A 220 14.84 12.91 -1.93
N GLN A 221 15.65 12.64 -2.95
CA GLN A 221 16.85 13.41 -3.22
C GLN A 221 16.46 14.65 -4.04
N ILE A 222 16.75 15.82 -3.52
CA ILE A 222 16.41 17.11 -4.12
C ILE A 222 17.66 17.98 -4.26
N THR A 223 17.64 18.92 -5.20
CA THR A 223 18.61 20.01 -5.29
C THR A 223 17.87 21.32 -5.25
N LEU A 224 18.03 22.09 -4.17
CA LEU A 224 17.38 23.39 -4.02
C LEU A 224 18.01 24.43 -4.94
N ALA A 225 17.18 25.24 -5.58
CA ALA A 225 17.59 26.35 -6.42
C ALA A 225 18.27 27.49 -5.62
N LYS A 226 17.94 27.58 -4.32
CA LYS A 226 18.54 28.49 -3.34
C LYS A 226 19.00 27.68 -2.13
N THR A 227 20.25 27.82 -1.73
CA THR A 227 20.78 27.23 -0.50
C THR A 227 20.00 27.76 0.72
N LEU A 228 19.67 26.88 1.66
CA LEU A 228 19.02 27.27 2.91
C LEU A 228 19.95 28.15 3.76
N PRO A 229 19.40 29.05 4.61
CA PRO A 229 20.20 29.76 5.62
C PRO A 229 21.07 28.78 6.43
N ASP A 230 22.30 29.21 6.73
CA ASP A 230 23.30 28.45 7.50
C ASP A 230 23.64 27.04 6.98
N CYS A 231 23.27 26.74 5.74
CA CYS A 231 23.50 25.43 5.12
C CYS A 231 24.69 25.45 4.16
N SER A 232 25.58 24.46 4.28
CA SER A 232 26.77 24.31 3.42
C SER A 232 26.52 23.55 2.11
N PHE A 233 25.28 23.11 1.87
CA PHE A 233 24.88 22.30 0.72
C PHE A 233 23.44 22.60 0.30
N ASN A 234 23.12 22.46 -0.99
CA ASN A 234 21.76 22.60 -1.53
C ASN A 234 21.20 21.29 -2.10
N THR A 235 22.04 20.28 -2.33
CA THR A 235 21.62 18.92 -2.72
C THR A 235 21.62 17.99 -1.52
N GLY A 236 20.51 17.27 -1.29
CA GLY A 236 20.37 16.37 -0.16
C GLY A 236 19.04 15.60 -0.16
N PHE A 237 18.71 15.00 0.98
CA PHE A 237 17.57 14.13 1.18
C PHE A 237 16.53 14.76 2.12
N VAL A 238 15.26 14.75 1.73
CA VAL A 238 14.11 15.23 2.51
C VAL A 238 13.09 14.11 2.73
N TYR A 239 12.50 14.04 3.93
CA TYR A 239 11.62 12.94 4.34
C TYR A 239 10.22 13.05 3.70
N PHE A 240 9.74 11.96 3.09
CA PHE A 240 8.50 11.94 2.28
C PHE A 240 7.28 12.53 3.00
N ASP A 241 7.07 12.21 4.28
CA ASP A 241 5.84 12.58 5.00
C ASP A 241 5.73 14.08 5.27
N HIS A 242 6.82 14.82 5.15
CA HIS A 242 6.87 16.27 5.40
C HIS A 242 6.81 17.07 4.08
N THR A 243 6.39 16.43 2.99
CA THR A 243 6.30 17.04 1.65
C THR A 243 4.89 16.95 1.08
N GLY A 244 4.53 17.89 0.20
CA GLY A 244 3.27 17.89 -0.53
C GLY A 244 3.21 16.92 -1.71
N TRP A 245 4.36 16.37 -2.13
CA TRP A 245 4.45 15.44 -3.28
C TRP A 245 3.97 14.03 -2.94
N LYS A 246 3.16 13.43 -3.83
CA LYS A 246 2.62 12.07 -3.69
C LYS A 246 3.73 11.09 -3.31
N LYS A 247 3.68 10.56 -2.09
CA LYS A 247 4.71 9.63 -1.59
C LYS A 247 4.89 8.53 -2.64
N PRO A 248 6.13 8.20 -3.06
CA PRO A 248 6.31 7.16 -4.06
C PRO A 248 5.75 5.89 -3.45
N TYR A 249 5.01 5.09 -4.23
CA TYR A 249 4.56 3.81 -3.73
C TYR A 249 5.81 2.97 -3.38
N VAL A 250 6.06 2.85 -2.07
CA VAL A 250 6.93 1.86 -1.50
C VAL A 250 6.03 0.64 -1.37
N ALA A 251 6.29 -0.40 -2.16
CA ALA A 251 5.63 -1.67 -1.93
C ALA A 251 5.92 -2.07 -0.48
N PRO A 252 4.89 -2.32 0.36
CA PRO A 252 5.12 -2.92 1.67
C PRO A 252 6.00 -4.16 1.48
N PRO A 253 6.95 -4.46 2.37
CA PRO A 253 7.77 -5.65 2.26
C PRO A 253 6.87 -6.88 2.12
N GLU A 254 6.88 -7.46 0.92
CA GLU A 254 5.90 -8.44 0.49
C GLU A 254 5.95 -9.68 1.39
N PRO A 255 4.82 -10.17 1.90
CA PRO A 255 4.76 -11.11 3.03
C PRO A 255 5.83 -12.22 3.07
N THR A 256 6.93 -12.03 3.80
CA THR A 256 8.09 -12.95 3.85
C THR A 256 7.89 -14.15 4.80
N TRP A 257 6.88 -14.98 4.56
CA TRP A 257 6.49 -15.99 5.56
C TRP A 257 7.56 -17.05 5.88
N SER A 258 7.97 -17.07 7.14
CA SER A 258 8.82 -18.08 7.77
C SER A 258 7.97 -19.10 8.52
N PHE A 259 8.36 -20.37 8.43
CA PHE A 259 7.71 -21.42 9.21
C PHE A 259 8.13 -21.27 10.68
N PRO A 260 7.19 -21.10 11.63
CA PRO A 260 7.48 -20.54 12.96
C PRO A 260 8.42 -21.38 13.84
N LEU A 261 8.60 -22.66 13.53
CA LEU A 261 9.63 -23.53 14.11
C LEU A 261 10.40 -24.22 12.97
N PRO A 262 11.50 -23.64 12.43
CA PRO A 262 12.15 -24.14 11.23
C PRO A 262 12.55 -25.62 11.33
N GLY A 263 12.16 -26.41 10.33
CA GLY A 263 12.35 -27.88 10.31
C GLY A 263 11.47 -28.67 11.27
N GLY A 264 10.54 -28.02 11.98
CA GLY A 264 9.51 -28.66 12.79
C GLY A 264 8.34 -29.19 11.96
N TYR A 265 7.53 -30.03 12.60
CA TYR A 265 6.34 -30.64 12.04
C TYR A 265 5.17 -30.49 13.01
N TYR A 266 3.95 -30.58 12.50
CA TYR A 266 2.77 -30.41 13.35
C TYR A 266 2.49 -31.66 14.17
N THR A 267 2.29 -31.47 15.47
CA THR A 267 1.97 -32.55 16.41
C THR A 267 0.50 -32.61 16.79
N SER A 268 -0.20 -31.47 16.84
CA SER A 268 -1.66 -31.47 17.05
C SER A 268 -2.32 -30.20 16.52
N GLY A 269 -3.39 -30.39 15.72
CA GLY A 269 -4.06 -29.35 14.95
C GLY A 269 -5.10 -28.52 15.72
N TRP A 270 -5.53 -27.44 15.09
CA TRP A 270 -6.63 -26.58 15.54
C TRP A 270 -7.97 -27.35 15.57
N CYS A 271 -8.81 -27.06 16.56
CA CYS A 271 -10.07 -27.77 16.83
C CYS A 271 -9.95 -29.30 16.99
N GLN A 272 -8.79 -29.80 17.42
CA GLN A 272 -8.72 -31.15 17.97
C GLN A 272 -9.32 -31.15 19.39
N CYS A 273 -10.30 -32.03 19.62
CA CYS A 273 -10.77 -32.36 20.96
C CYS A 273 -9.64 -33.09 21.71
N ARG A 274 -9.44 -32.77 22.98
CA ARG A 274 -8.38 -33.33 23.83
C ARG A 274 -8.95 -33.72 25.19
N ASN A 275 -8.37 -34.73 25.81
CA ASN A 275 -8.68 -35.13 27.19
C ASN A 275 -7.93 -34.28 28.24
N ILE A 276 -7.45 -33.09 27.85
CA ILE A 276 -6.69 -32.16 28.69
C ILE A 276 -7.40 -30.80 28.60
N GLY A 277 -8.13 -30.43 29.66
CA GLY A 277 -8.99 -29.24 29.70
C GLY A 277 -10.38 -29.45 29.07
N THR A 278 -11.24 -28.45 29.18
CA THR A 278 -12.65 -28.46 28.71
C THR A 278 -12.87 -27.74 27.37
N SER A 279 -11.78 -27.40 26.67
CA SER A 279 -11.79 -26.63 25.42
C SER A 279 -11.15 -27.42 24.29
N PRO A 280 -11.67 -27.33 23.05
CA PRO A 280 -10.90 -27.73 21.87
C PRO A 280 -9.60 -26.92 21.77
N HIS A 281 -8.64 -27.47 21.03
CA HIS A 281 -7.36 -26.83 20.83
C HIS A 281 -7.46 -25.53 20.01
N ILE A 282 -7.19 -24.37 20.64
CA ILE A 282 -7.34 -23.03 20.04
C ILE A 282 -6.05 -22.54 19.36
N GLY A 283 -5.26 -23.45 18.79
CA GLY A 283 -4.02 -23.09 18.09
C GLY A 283 -3.50 -24.24 17.25
N GLN A 284 -2.20 -24.23 16.95
CA GLN A 284 -1.52 -25.26 16.21
C GLN A 284 -0.20 -25.58 16.91
N ASP A 285 -0.01 -26.85 17.26
CA ASP A 285 1.19 -27.30 17.96
C ASP A 285 2.20 -27.81 16.95
N ILE A 286 3.44 -27.33 17.09
CA ILE A 286 4.58 -27.59 16.21
C ILE A 286 5.75 -28.08 17.07
N SER A 287 6.31 -29.23 16.74
CA SER A 287 7.44 -29.82 17.47
C SER A 287 8.60 -30.15 16.55
N ARG A 288 9.78 -30.29 17.12
CA ARG A 288 11.00 -30.75 16.44
C ARG A 288 11.94 -31.43 17.43
N SER A 289 12.69 -32.43 16.95
CA SER A 289 13.90 -32.92 17.63
C SER A 289 15.05 -31.90 17.50
N GLY A 290 15.95 -31.87 18.49
CA GLY A 290 17.08 -30.94 18.50
C GLY A 290 16.69 -29.49 18.79
N THR A 291 17.19 -28.54 17.99
CA THR A 291 17.11 -27.10 18.26
C THR A 291 15.69 -26.55 18.12
N LYS A 292 15.09 -26.18 19.26
CA LYS A 292 13.72 -25.66 19.36
C LYS A 292 13.67 -24.13 19.26
N LYS A 293 14.18 -23.57 18.15
CA LYS A 293 14.25 -22.12 17.92
C LYS A 293 12.98 -21.62 17.24
N ALA A 294 12.11 -20.92 17.97
CA ALA A 294 10.96 -20.25 17.39
C ALA A 294 11.40 -18.96 16.68
N VAL A 295 10.84 -18.71 15.51
CA VAL A 295 11.15 -17.54 14.68
C VAL A 295 9.90 -16.73 14.38
N ILE A 296 10.12 -15.44 14.13
CA ILE A 296 9.10 -14.51 13.65
C ILE A 296 8.58 -15.02 12.30
N ILE A 297 7.26 -15.16 12.19
CA ILE A 297 6.58 -15.64 10.99
C ILE A 297 6.67 -14.64 9.85
N GLN A 298 6.58 -13.34 10.16
CA GLN A 298 6.28 -12.27 9.22
C GLN A 298 6.83 -10.94 9.77
N ASP A 299 7.26 -10.05 8.88
CA ASP A 299 7.70 -8.68 9.22
C ASP A 299 6.62 -7.94 10.02
N GLY A 300 7.01 -7.29 11.12
CA GLY A 300 6.05 -6.83 12.12
C GLY A 300 6.67 -6.11 13.31
N ARG A 301 5.94 -6.07 14.43
CA ARG A 301 6.37 -5.49 15.70
C ARG A 301 5.95 -6.38 16.85
N LEU A 302 6.84 -6.61 17.82
CA LEU A 302 6.45 -7.30 19.05
C LEU A 302 5.55 -6.36 19.86
N GLN A 303 4.27 -6.68 19.99
CA GLN A 303 3.30 -5.87 20.73
C GLN A 303 3.46 -6.06 22.24
N SER A 304 3.52 -7.31 22.69
CA SER A 304 3.69 -7.61 24.12
C SER A 304 4.26 -9.00 24.35
N THR A 305 4.81 -9.19 25.55
CA THR A 305 5.20 -10.49 26.07
C THR A 305 4.71 -10.60 27.52
N THR A 306 3.98 -11.66 27.84
CA THR A 306 3.60 -11.99 29.23
C THR A 306 4.23 -13.32 29.64
N PHE A 307 4.34 -13.56 30.94
CA PHE A 307 4.82 -14.83 31.49
C PHE A 307 3.68 -15.57 32.21
N SER A 308 3.60 -16.87 31.99
CA SER A 308 2.74 -17.79 32.72
C SER A 308 3.60 -18.91 33.33
N SER A 309 3.38 -19.21 34.60
CA SER A 309 4.05 -20.30 35.31
C SER A 309 3.75 -21.69 34.73
N SER A 310 2.65 -21.85 33.98
CA SER A 310 2.28 -23.12 33.33
C SER A 310 2.51 -23.14 31.82
N CYS A 311 2.40 -21.99 31.15
CA CYS A 311 2.49 -21.88 29.70
C CYS A 311 3.82 -21.29 29.20
N GLY A 312 4.74 -20.90 30.08
CA GLY A 312 5.97 -20.18 29.73
C GLY A 312 5.70 -18.74 29.29
N TYR A 313 6.62 -18.17 28.52
CA TYR A 313 6.42 -16.87 27.90
C TYR A 313 5.43 -16.97 26.73
N ILE A 314 4.58 -15.96 26.64
CA ILE A 314 3.54 -15.77 25.63
C ILE A 314 3.86 -14.45 24.92
N SER A 315 4.18 -14.50 23.63
CA SER A 315 4.50 -13.31 22.83
C SER A 315 3.42 -13.04 21.80
N TYR A 316 3.05 -11.76 21.68
CA TYR A 316 2.15 -11.26 20.64
C TYR A 316 2.94 -10.41 19.65
N VAL A 317 3.00 -10.84 18.39
CA VAL A 317 3.61 -10.08 17.29
C VAL A 317 2.48 -9.67 16.35
N GLU A 318 2.32 -8.39 16.11
CA GLU A 318 1.46 -7.89 15.03
C GLU A 318 2.33 -7.71 13.79
N ASP A 319 1.90 -8.28 12.66
CA ASP A 319 2.58 -8.07 11.39
C ASP A 319 2.09 -6.80 10.65
N ASP A 320 2.82 -6.43 9.60
CA ASP A 320 2.51 -5.25 8.77
C ASP A 320 1.13 -5.29 8.09
N PHE A 321 0.48 -6.45 8.14
CA PHE A 321 -0.82 -6.72 7.54
C PHE A 321 -1.91 -6.80 8.64
N GLY A 322 -1.59 -6.33 9.85
CA GLY A 322 -2.48 -6.26 11.01
C GLY A 322 -2.82 -7.62 11.64
N THR A 323 -2.19 -8.71 11.20
CA THR A 323 -2.46 -10.04 11.77
C THR A 323 -1.68 -10.22 13.07
N LEU A 324 -2.40 -10.59 14.15
CA LEU A 324 -1.81 -10.82 15.46
C LEU A 324 -1.43 -12.30 15.66
N TRP A 325 -0.13 -12.56 15.77
CA TRP A 325 0.45 -13.87 16.05
C TRP A 325 0.68 -14.06 17.53
N ARG A 326 0.13 -15.13 18.11
CA ARG A 326 0.41 -15.55 19.48
C ARG A 326 1.35 -16.74 19.47
N TYR A 327 2.52 -16.60 20.09
CA TYR A 327 3.50 -17.67 20.29
C TYR A 327 3.51 -18.02 21.78
N VAL A 328 3.35 -19.30 22.11
CA VAL A 328 3.20 -19.80 23.48
C VAL A 328 4.21 -20.93 23.73
N HIS A 329 4.50 -21.22 25.00
CA HIS A 329 5.55 -22.15 25.43
C HIS A 329 6.95 -21.67 25.06
N LEU A 330 7.18 -20.35 25.10
CA LEU A 330 8.51 -19.79 24.89
C LEU A 330 9.31 -19.72 26.20
N ASN A 331 10.64 -19.76 26.07
CA ASN A 331 11.56 -19.13 27.01
C ASN A 331 11.51 -17.59 26.81
N ARG A 332 12.27 -16.84 27.62
CA ARG A 332 12.31 -15.37 27.51
C ARG A 332 12.70 -14.94 26.08
N PRO A 333 11.90 -14.08 25.41
CA PRO A 333 12.23 -13.61 24.07
C PRO A 333 13.53 -12.81 23.98
N SER A 334 14.19 -12.88 22.82
CA SER A 334 15.37 -12.08 22.48
C SER A 334 15.04 -10.72 21.84
N VAL A 335 13.78 -10.31 21.89
CA VAL A 335 13.26 -9.04 21.36
C VAL A 335 12.35 -8.37 22.40
N SER A 336 12.32 -7.03 22.39
CA SER A 336 11.54 -6.23 23.35
C SER A 336 10.22 -5.74 22.77
N ALA A 337 9.25 -5.42 23.65
CA ALA A 337 7.98 -4.83 23.20
C ALA A 337 8.23 -3.49 22.49
N GLY A 338 7.47 -3.21 21.44
CA GLY A 338 7.68 -2.09 20.53
C GLY A 338 8.80 -2.30 19.50
N GLN A 339 9.65 -3.32 19.63
CA GLN A 339 10.75 -3.59 18.70
C GLN A 339 10.22 -4.06 17.34
N ARG A 340 10.77 -3.48 16.27
CA ARG A 340 10.59 -3.93 14.89
C ARG A 340 11.22 -5.30 14.69
N VAL A 341 10.51 -6.20 14.04
CA VAL A 341 10.98 -7.56 13.75
C VAL A 341 10.78 -7.92 12.28
N ILE A 342 11.65 -8.79 11.76
CA ILE A 342 11.59 -9.33 10.40
C ILE A 342 11.38 -10.85 10.43
N ALA A 343 10.81 -11.41 9.37
CA ALA A 343 10.54 -12.83 9.28
C ALA A 343 11.82 -13.68 9.34
N GLY A 344 11.75 -14.82 10.01
CA GLY A 344 12.89 -15.71 10.26
C GLY A 344 13.83 -15.22 11.37
N GLN A 345 13.67 -13.98 11.87
CA GLN A 345 14.37 -13.49 13.05
C GLN A 345 14.06 -14.39 14.26
N HIS A 346 15.06 -14.58 15.10
CA HIS A 346 14.88 -15.31 16.36
C HIS A 346 13.93 -14.57 17.29
N LEU A 347 12.83 -15.22 17.67
CA LEU A 347 11.94 -14.73 18.72
C LEU A 347 12.38 -15.26 20.08
N ALA A 348 12.42 -16.59 20.24
CA ALA A 348 12.80 -17.28 21.46
C ALA A 348 13.10 -18.76 21.21
N TYR A 349 13.71 -19.43 22.18
CA TYR A 349 13.66 -20.90 22.26
C TYR A 349 12.32 -21.35 22.87
N ILE A 350 11.85 -22.54 22.51
CA ILE A 350 10.67 -23.18 23.14
C ILE A 350 11.09 -23.74 24.51
N SER A 351 10.24 -23.55 25.52
CA SER A 351 10.35 -24.14 26.85
C SER A 351 10.37 -25.66 26.80
N ALA A 352 11.26 -26.27 27.59
CA ALA A 352 11.31 -27.71 27.76
C ALA A 352 10.19 -28.26 28.67
N TYR A 353 9.45 -27.40 29.38
CA TYR A 353 8.52 -27.80 30.43
C TYR A 353 7.24 -26.93 30.47
N PRO A 354 6.32 -27.02 29.50
CA PRO A 354 4.93 -26.66 29.78
C PRO A 354 4.39 -27.63 30.83
N THR A 355 3.84 -27.11 31.94
CA THR A 355 3.37 -27.95 33.04
C THR A 355 1.93 -28.43 32.82
N ALA A 356 1.49 -29.38 33.64
CA ALA A 356 0.15 -29.97 33.58
C ALA A 356 -0.92 -28.86 33.62
N GLY A 357 -1.72 -28.78 32.55
CA GLY A 357 -2.73 -27.73 32.34
C GLY A 357 -2.47 -26.84 31.11
N CYS A 358 -1.24 -26.79 30.58
CA CYS A 358 -0.96 -26.02 29.36
C CYS A 358 -0.25 -26.81 28.24
N GLY A 359 0.28 -28.02 28.49
CA GLY A 359 0.86 -28.87 27.44
C GLY A 359 1.21 -30.28 27.90
N SER A 360 1.64 -31.14 26.97
CA SER A 360 2.06 -32.53 27.23
C SER A 360 3.54 -32.82 26.92
N GLY A 361 4.31 -31.80 26.53
CA GLY A 361 5.72 -31.90 26.19
C GLY A 361 6.22 -30.66 25.42
N PRO A 362 7.51 -30.58 25.05
CA PRO A 362 8.08 -29.39 24.40
C PRO A 362 7.56 -29.19 22.96
N HIS A 363 6.75 -28.15 22.75
CA HIS A 363 6.21 -27.76 21.45
C HIS A 363 5.96 -26.25 21.41
N LEU A 364 6.00 -25.64 20.22
CA LEU A 364 5.48 -24.30 20.02
C LEU A 364 3.98 -24.41 19.81
N HIS A 365 3.20 -23.78 20.68
CA HIS A 365 1.79 -23.53 20.43
C HIS A 365 1.64 -22.17 19.76
N LEU A 366 1.02 -22.15 18.58
CA LEU A 366 0.86 -20.95 17.77
C LEU A 366 -0.61 -20.67 17.45
N GLU A 367 -1.03 -19.41 17.59
CA GLU A 367 -2.31 -18.91 17.09
C GLU A 367 -2.11 -17.79 16.04
N ARG A 368 -2.87 -17.85 14.94
CA ARG A 368 -3.26 -16.64 14.18
C ARG A 368 -4.53 -16.11 14.84
N ARG A 369 -4.45 -14.99 15.55
CA ARG A 369 -5.62 -14.38 16.20
C ARG A 369 -6.24 -13.33 15.28
N SER A 370 -7.48 -13.59 14.87
CA SER A 370 -8.40 -12.60 14.30
C SER A 370 -9.72 -12.64 15.07
N ALA A 371 -10.53 -11.58 14.95
CA ALA A 371 -11.83 -11.49 15.59
C ALA A 371 -12.91 -12.26 14.80
N GLY A 372 -13.56 -13.26 15.39
CA GLY A 372 -14.77 -13.89 14.85
C GLY A 372 -14.98 -15.40 15.16
N TYR A 373 -16.01 -15.98 14.55
CA TYR A 373 -16.53 -17.35 14.81
C TYR A 373 -16.25 -18.30 13.63
N PHE A 374 -15.39 -19.30 13.80
CA PHE A 374 -15.07 -20.22 12.70
C PHE A 374 -15.95 -21.49 12.71
N ASN A 375 -16.52 -21.81 11.55
CA ASN A 375 -17.18 -23.08 11.26
C ASN A 375 -16.49 -23.77 10.06
N ASP A 376 -16.36 -25.09 10.11
CA ASP A 376 -15.85 -25.91 9.02
C ASP A 376 -16.94 -26.81 8.45
N GLN A 377 -17.47 -26.40 7.29
CA GLN A 377 -18.49 -27.14 6.54
C GLN A 377 -17.98 -28.50 6.03
N SER A 378 -16.66 -28.69 5.86
CA SER A 378 -16.10 -29.95 5.36
C SER A 378 -16.02 -31.05 6.42
N THR A 379 -16.03 -30.69 7.71
CA THR A 379 -15.90 -31.63 8.82
C THR A 379 -17.03 -31.56 9.85
N GLY A 380 -17.95 -30.60 9.74
CA GLY A 380 -18.96 -30.34 10.77
C GLY A 380 -18.33 -29.95 12.11
N LYS A 381 -17.38 -29.01 12.12
CA LYS A 381 -16.68 -28.59 13.35
C LYS A 381 -16.63 -27.08 13.48
N SER A 382 -17.04 -26.58 14.64
CA SER A 382 -16.95 -25.15 15.00
C SER A 382 -16.21 -24.96 16.32
N CYS A 383 -15.52 -23.82 16.45
CA CYS A 383 -14.85 -23.41 17.67
C CYS A 383 -14.95 -21.89 17.85
N GLN A 384 -15.40 -21.45 19.03
CA GLN A 384 -15.34 -20.04 19.45
C GLN A 384 -14.01 -19.71 20.11
N ASN A 385 -13.49 -18.52 19.83
CA ASN A 385 -12.31 -17.95 20.51
C ASN A 385 -12.70 -17.35 21.89
N GLY A 386 -13.56 -18.06 22.63
CA GLY A 386 -14.28 -17.55 23.80
C GLY A 386 -15.23 -18.58 24.44
N TYR A 387 -14.65 -19.66 24.99
CA TYR A 387 -15.27 -20.68 25.86
C TYR A 387 -16.41 -21.59 25.33
N ARG A 388 -16.17 -22.90 25.56
CA ARG A 388 -17.07 -24.08 25.54
C ARG A 388 -17.42 -24.75 24.19
N SER A 389 -16.76 -25.91 24.01
CA SER A 389 -17.22 -27.19 23.43
C SER A 389 -17.57 -27.29 21.94
N CYS A 390 -16.87 -28.19 21.25
CA CYS A 390 -17.29 -28.80 19.99
C CYS A 390 -18.30 -29.94 20.24
N TYR A 391 -19.41 -29.96 19.49
CA TYR A 391 -20.26 -31.15 19.26
C TYR A 391 -21.04 -31.00 17.94
N TYR A 392 -21.47 -32.14 17.42
CA TYR A 392 -22.26 -32.37 16.19
C TYR A 392 -22.70 -33.86 16.30
N ASP A 393 -23.92 -34.33 16.03
CA ASP A 393 -25.27 -33.76 15.83
C ASP A 393 -26.25 -34.96 16.07
N PRO A 394 -27.60 -34.91 15.93
CA PRO A 394 -28.49 -33.82 15.52
C PRO A 394 -29.78 -33.65 16.38
N ILE A 395 -30.72 -32.84 15.87
CA ILE A 395 -32.16 -32.73 16.23
C ILE A 395 -32.48 -32.09 17.62
N LYS A 396 -33.16 -30.93 17.54
CA LYS A 396 -33.92 -30.20 18.61
C LYS A 396 -34.99 -31.10 19.28
N PRO A 397 -35.70 -30.73 20.40
CA PRO A 397 -35.92 -29.39 21.01
C PRO A 397 -35.78 -29.37 22.57
N TRP A 398 -35.85 -28.26 23.33
CA TRP A 398 -37.06 -27.50 23.69
C TRP A 398 -36.71 -26.21 24.49
N ARG A 399 -37.37 -25.08 24.13
CA ARG A 399 -37.90 -23.94 24.93
C ARG A 399 -36.99 -23.24 25.99
N SER A 400 -37.18 -21.95 26.33
CA SER A 400 -38.35 -21.08 26.14
C SER A 400 -37.99 -19.60 25.86
N ASN A 401 -38.94 -18.92 25.20
CA ASN A 401 -39.24 -17.47 25.28
C ASN A 401 -38.16 -16.43 24.93
N PHE A 402 -38.13 -16.01 23.65
CA PHE A 402 -38.24 -14.58 23.34
C PHE A 402 -39.11 -14.36 22.09
N SER A 403 -39.83 -13.23 22.04
CA SER A 403 -41.03 -13.04 21.22
C SER A 403 -40.78 -12.95 19.70
N ALA A 404 -41.69 -13.54 18.92
CA ALA A 404 -41.64 -13.56 17.46
C ALA A 404 -42.45 -12.41 16.84
N LYS A 405 -41.79 -11.53 16.07
CA LYS A 405 -42.48 -10.67 15.08
C LYS A 405 -41.74 -10.41 13.76
N HIS A 406 -40.56 -11.00 13.55
CA HIS A 406 -39.78 -10.88 12.30
C HIS A 406 -39.21 -12.22 11.81
N VAL A 407 -40.05 -13.25 11.75
CA VAL A 407 -39.72 -14.52 11.07
C VAL A 407 -40.55 -14.66 9.80
N GLN A 408 -39.98 -14.26 8.66
CA GLN A 408 -40.33 -14.85 7.37
C GLN A 408 -39.08 -15.33 6.64
N LYS A 409 -39.00 -16.66 6.52
CA LYS A 409 -38.38 -17.43 5.42
C LYS A 409 -37.10 -16.89 4.77
N SER A 410 -35.96 -17.21 5.37
CA SER A 410 -34.85 -17.87 4.66
C SER A 410 -33.93 -18.57 5.65
N SER A 411 -33.10 -19.49 5.18
CA SER A 411 -32.06 -20.14 5.98
C SER A 411 -31.16 -19.08 6.62
N ILE A 412 -31.09 -19.07 7.95
CA ILE A 412 -30.27 -18.09 8.68
C ILE A 412 -28.79 -18.44 8.44
N THR A 413 -28.25 -17.78 7.42
CA THR A 413 -26.82 -17.55 7.28
C THR A 413 -26.35 -16.95 8.59
N ALA A 414 -25.37 -17.58 9.23
CA ALA A 414 -24.71 -16.97 10.38
C ALA A 414 -23.92 -15.75 9.89
N ASN A 415 -24.56 -14.57 9.97
CA ASN A 415 -23.92 -13.27 9.74
C ASN A 415 -22.92 -12.97 10.86
N ALA A 416 -21.82 -13.73 10.88
CA ALA A 416 -20.61 -13.28 11.55
C ALA A 416 -20.12 -12.04 10.79
N ASN A 417 -20.11 -10.89 11.48
CA ASN A 417 -19.69 -9.62 10.91
C ASN A 417 -18.14 -9.58 10.87
N TRP A 418 -17.56 -10.24 9.87
CA TRP A 418 -16.11 -10.34 9.65
C TRP A 418 -15.47 -9.08 9.04
N SER A 419 -16.18 -7.95 9.00
CA SER A 419 -15.80 -6.71 8.27
C SER A 419 -14.51 -5.99 8.72
N LYS A 420 -13.69 -6.61 9.58
CA LYS A 420 -12.40 -6.07 10.05
C LYS A 420 -11.19 -7.01 9.89
N PHE A 421 -11.34 -8.19 9.29
CA PHE A 421 -10.20 -9.02 8.87
C PHE A 421 -10.47 -9.65 7.51
N ASP A 422 -9.61 -9.33 6.54
CA ASP A 422 -9.58 -9.85 5.18
C ASP A 422 -10.89 -9.65 4.35
N VAL A 423 -11.22 -8.36 4.12
CA VAL A 423 -12.11 -7.80 3.06
C VAL A 423 -13.65 -7.97 3.25
N PRO A 424 -14.49 -6.94 2.93
CA PRO A 424 -15.92 -6.98 3.23
C PRO A 424 -16.75 -7.87 2.29
N ALA A 425 -17.49 -8.83 2.85
CA ALA A 425 -18.46 -9.62 2.10
C ALA A 425 -19.69 -8.79 1.64
N SER A 426 -19.98 -8.78 0.35
CA SER A 426 -21.32 -8.44 -0.18
C SER A 426 -21.55 -9.02 -1.59
N LYS A 427 -22.81 -9.05 -2.06
CA LYS A 427 -23.27 -9.77 -3.26
C LYS A 427 -22.80 -9.23 -4.63
N SER A 428 -21.88 -8.28 -4.65
CA SER A 428 -21.21 -7.75 -5.85
C SER A 428 -19.78 -7.35 -5.50
N CYS A 429 -18.88 -7.39 -6.49
CA CYS A 429 -17.45 -7.21 -6.31
C CYS A 429 -17.09 -5.93 -5.53
N LYS A 430 -16.24 -6.08 -4.51
CA LYS A 430 -15.94 -5.02 -3.53
C LYS A 430 -14.47 -4.86 -3.14
N VAL A 431 -13.55 -5.41 -3.92
CA VAL A 431 -12.13 -5.06 -3.80
C VAL A 431 -11.81 -4.04 -4.89
N PRO A 432 -11.52 -2.77 -4.55
CA PRO A 432 -10.85 -1.87 -5.49
C PRO A 432 -9.56 -2.54 -5.97
N VAL A 433 -9.34 -2.59 -7.28
CA VAL A 433 -8.15 -3.23 -7.85
C VAL A 433 -6.85 -2.58 -7.32
N ASP A 434 -6.94 -1.31 -6.92
CA ASP A 434 -5.84 -0.52 -6.38
C ASP A 434 -5.57 -0.75 -4.88
N SER A 435 -6.45 -1.49 -4.17
CA SER A 435 -6.20 -1.92 -2.78
C SER A 435 -5.55 -3.30 -2.66
N LEU A 436 -5.35 -4.01 -3.78
CA LEU A 436 -4.59 -5.26 -3.81
C LEU A 436 -3.09 -4.97 -3.63
N ALA A 437 -2.42 -5.72 -2.76
CA ALA A 437 -0.98 -5.55 -2.50
C ALA A 437 -0.14 -5.81 -3.76
N LYS A 438 0.83 -4.93 -4.08
CA LYS A 438 1.73 -5.14 -5.22
C LYS A 438 2.89 -6.06 -4.86
N VAL A 439 3.16 -7.04 -5.72
CA VAL A 439 4.25 -8.01 -5.49
C VAL A 439 5.59 -7.49 -6.00
N SER A 440 6.63 -7.53 -5.16
CA SER A 440 8.00 -7.19 -5.56
C SER A 440 8.50 -8.12 -6.68
N ARG A 441 9.05 -7.52 -7.75
CA ARG A 441 9.67 -8.23 -8.88
C ARG A 441 10.88 -9.06 -8.45
N ASP A 442 11.72 -8.54 -7.56
CA ASP A 442 12.90 -9.27 -7.06
C ASP A 442 12.48 -10.51 -6.28
N ARG A 443 11.45 -10.37 -5.43
CA ARG A 443 10.87 -11.52 -4.72
C ARG A 443 10.26 -12.52 -5.70
N PHE A 444 9.50 -12.05 -6.69
CA PHE A 444 8.90 -12.91 -7.72
C PHE A 444 9.95 -13.64 -8.57
N ALA A 445 11.14 -13.05 -8.76
CA ALA A 445 12.29 -13.69 -9.39
C ALA A 445 12.95 -14.78 -8.54
N GLN A 446 12.87 -14.71 -7.20
CA GLN A 446 13.36 -15.76 -6.29
C GLN A 446 12.53 -17.06 -6.33
N PHE A 447 11.37 -17.07 -6.98
CA PHE A 447 10.58 -18.28 -7.20
C PHE A 447 10.94 -18.87 -8.59
N PRO A 448 11.61 -20.03 -8.66
CA PRO A 448 11.97 -20.66 -9.93
C PRO A 448 10.74 -20.96 -10.80
N ASN A 449 10.87 -20.71 -12.10
CA ASN A 449 9.85 -21.00 -13.10
C ASN A 449 9.92 -22.47 -13.57
N GLN A 450 9.88 -23.40 -12.63
CA GLN A 450 9.95 -24.85 -12.89
C GLN A 450 9.01 -25.56 -11.93
N LEU A 451 7.85 -26.02 -12.41
CA LEU A 451 6.89 -26.77 -11.59
C LEU A 451 7.52 -28.08 -11.08
N ASP A 452 7.31 -28.38 -9.81
CA ASP A 452 7.62 -29.70 -9.24
C ASP A 452 6.58 -30.72 -9.73
N PRO A 453 6.98 -31.87 -10.32
CA PRO A 453 6.03 -32.83 -10.90
C PRO A 453 5.11 -33.48 -9.86
N GLN A 454 5.39 -33.33 -8.56
CA GLN A 454 4.49 -33.78 -7.49
C GLN A 454 3.48 -32.69 -7.06
N VAL A 455 3.47 -31.51 -7.66
CA VAL A 455 2.56 -30.41 -7.30
C VAL A 455 1.47 -30.27 -8.35
N ASN A 456 0.23 -30.52 -7.94
CA ASN A 456 -0.95 -30.38 -8.78
C ASN A 456 -1.56 -28.99 -8.57
N ILE A 457 -1.92 -28.30 -9.65
CA ILE A 457 -2.66 -27.03 -9.61
C ILE A 457 -3.89 -27.16 -10.51
N GLU A 458 -5.05 -26.90 -9.93
CA GLU A 458 -6.32 -26.72 -10.64
C GLU A 458 -6.76 -25.26 -10.47
N PHE A 459 -7.11 -24.59 -11.56
CA PHE A 459 -7.59 -23.22 -11.55
C PHE A 459 -8.61 -23.02 -12.66
N SER A 460 -9.68 -22.29 -12.37
CA SER A 460 -10.70 -21.92 -13.35
C SER A 460 -11.17 -20.49 -13.13
N ILE A 461 -11.53 -19.81 -14.22
CA ILE A 461 -12.18 -18.49 -14.18
C ILE A 461 -13.65 -18.68 -14.50
N VAL A 462 -14.53 -18.24 -13.60
CA VAL A 462 -15.98 -18.32 -13.77
C VAL A 462 -16.51 -16.93 -14.15
N ASN A 463 -16.89 -16.80 -15.41
CA ASN A 463 -17.61 -15.63 -15.91
C ASN A 463 -19.08 -15.71 -15.49
N ARG A 464 -19.52 -14.84 -14.59
CA ARG A 464 -20.96 -14.61 -14.35
C ARG A 464 -21.42 -13.43 -15.20
N ALA A 465 -22.62 -13.52 -15.78
CA ALA A 465 -23.19 -12.54 -16.71
C ALA A 465 -23.46 -11.13 -16.14
N VAL A 466 -22.97 -10.83 -14.92
CA VAL A 466 -23.10 -9.55 -14.24
C VAL A 466 -21.71 -9.11 -13.76
N GLN A 467 -20.95 -8.49 -14.66
CA GLN A 467 -19.80 -7.60 -14.41
C GLN A 467 -18.66 -8.07 -13.49
N SER A 468 -18.51 -9.38 -13.21
CA SER A 468 -17.39 -9.88 -12.40
C SER A 468 -16.84 -11.22 -12.89
N GLN A 469 -15.54 -11.25 -13.19
CA GLN A 469 -14.78 -12.49 -13.32
C GLN A 469 -14.41 -12.99 -11.94
N LEU A 470 -14.82 -14.23 -11.63
CA LEU A 470 -14.46 -14.93 -10.40
C LEU A 470 -13.39 -15.97 -10.70
N PHE A 471 -12.58 -16.37 -9.73
CA PHE A 471 -11.70 -17.54 -9.88
C PHE A 471 -11.97 -18.61 -8.82
N ASN A 472 -11.65 -19.85 -9.15
CA ASN A 472 -11.46 -20.93 -8.18
C ASN A 472 -10.02 -21.42 -8.28
N SER A 473 -9.42 -21.83 -7.16
CA SER A 473 -8.08 -22.42 -7.16
C SER A 473 -7.95 -23.55 -6.15
N HIS A 474 -7.32 -24.64 -6.57
CA HIS A 474 -6.97 -25.77 -5.73
C HIS A 474 -5.51 -26.16 -6.02
N VAL A 475 -4.75 -26.40 -4.95
CA VAL A 475 -3.35 -26.82 -5.05
C VAL A 475 -3.11 -27.96 -4.07
N SER A 476 -2.50 -29.03 -4.54
CA SER A 476 -2.19 -30.21 -3.74
C SER A 476 -0.84 -30.83 -4.12
N ILE A 477 -0.38 -31.80 -3.32
CA ILE A 477 0.77 -32.64 -3.65
C ILE A 477 0.25 -34.03 -4.01
N SER A 478 0.75 -34.66 -5.07
CA SER A 478 0.14 -35.88 -5.66
C SER A 478 0.02 -37.04 -4.66
N ASN A 479 1.02 -37.21 -3.79
CA ASN A 479 1.02 -38.24 -2.73
C ASN A 479 0.47 -37.72 -1.38
N ASN A 480 -0.08 -36.51 -1.35
CA ASN A 480 -0.65 -35.87 -0.18
C ASN A 480 -1.78 -34.91 -0.58
N LEU A 481 -2.81 -35.46 -1.25
CA LEU A 481 -3.98 -34.70 -1.71
C LEU A 481 -4.71 -33.98 -0.58
N LYS A 482 -4.59 -34.48 0.67
CA LYS A 482 -5.16 -33.87 1.88
C LYS A 482 -4.31 -32.73 2.47
N ASN A 483 -3.10 -32.48 1.94
CA ASN A 483 -2.08 -31.56 2.43
C ASN A 483 -1.80 -31.70 3.95
N GLN A 484 -1.73 -32.93 4.43
CA GLN A 484 -1.38 -33.24 5.81
C GLN A 484 0.11 -33.01 6.03
N CYS A 485 0.45 -32.30 7.10
CA CYS A 485 1.82 -31.83 7.34
C CYS A 485 2.48 -32.60 8.51
N ALA A 486 2.39 -33.93 8.49
CA ALA A 486 3.04 -34.81 9.46
C ALA A 486 4.57 -34.87 9.29
N SER A 487 5.27 -35.46 10.25
CA SER A 487 6.75 -35.52 10.31
C SER A 487 7.43 -36.16 9.10
N ASN A 488 6.73 -37.04 8.37
CA ASN A 488 7.21 -37.73 7.17
C ASN A 488 6.46 -37.31 5.88
N GLN A 489 5.55 -36.33 5.97
CA GLN A 489 4.74 -35.89 4.83
C GLN A 489 5.22 -34.54 4.30
N ARG A 490 5.44 -34.49 2.98
CA ARG A 490 5.64 -33.25 2.24
C ARG A 490 4.30 -32.54 2.07
N CYS A 491 4.21 -31.26 2.41
CA CYS A 491 3.00 -30.46 2.29
C CYS A 491 3.30 -29.01 1.91
N LEU A 492 2.33 -28.32 1.31
CA LEU A 492 2.37 -26.90 1.02
C LEU A 492 2.06 -26.08 2.27
N VAL A 493 2.90 -25.08 2.53
CA VAL A 493 2.79 -24.17 3.69
C VAL A 493 2.54 -22.71 3.30
N GLN A 494 2.75 -22.36 2.03
CA GLN A 494 2.42 -21.05 1.47
C GLN A 494 1.93 -21.22 0.03
N TRP A 495 0.89 -20.45 -0.33
CA TRP A 495 0.42 -20.29 -1.70
C TRP A 495 -0.14 -18.88 -1.90
N GLN A 496 0.18 -18.24 -3.02
CA GLN A 496 -0.21 -16.85 -3.33
C GLN A 496 -0.56 -16.75 -4.82
N LEU A 497 -1.75 -16.24 -5.13
CA LEU A 497 -2.17 -15.94 -6.48
C LEU A 497 -1.77 -14.50 -6.83
N VAL A 498 -1.04 -14.35 -7.93
CA VAL A 498 -0.50 -13.07 -8.40
C VAL A 498 -0.98 -12.82 -9.83
N ALA A 499 -1.49 -11.62 -10.10
CA ALA A 499 -1.75 -11.11 -11.43
C ALA A 499 -0.55 -10.29 -11.93
N GLU A 500 -0.22 -10.43 -13.21
CA GLU A 500 0.72 -9.57 -13.93
C GLU A 500 -0.06 -8.69 -14.91
N LYS A 501 0.07 -7.37 -14.78
CA LYS A 501 -0.60 -6.38 -15.63
C LYS A 501 0.26 -6.00 -16.84
N ALA A 502 -0.37 -5.44 -17.89
CA ALA A 502 0.33 -5.02 -19.11
C ALA A 502 1.44 -3.97 -18.89
N ASN A 503 1.34 -3.13 -17.84
CA ASN A 503 2.40 -2.19 -17.44
C ASN A 503 3.57 -2.87 -16.69
N GLY A 504 3.50 -4.18 -16.46
CA GLY A 504 4.50 -4.95 -15.73
C GLY A 504 4.37 -4.92 -14.21
N ASP A 505 3.32 -4.32 -13.64
CA ASP A 505 2.99 -4.46 -12.22
C ASP A 505 2.58 -5.91 -11.91
N LEU A 506 3.05 -6.42 -10.77
CA LEU A 506 2.57 -7.66 -10.18
C LEU A 506 1.65 -7.33 -9.00
N THR A 507 0.56 -8.05 -8.83
CA THR A 507 -0.50 -7.76 -7.85
C THR A 507 -0.99 -9.04 -7.18
N SER A 508 -0.90 -9.11 -5.86
CA SER A 508 -1.36 -10.24 -5.04
C SER A 508 -2.88 -10.21 -4.94
N ILE A 509 -3.54 -11.14 -5.63
CA ILE A 509 -5.00 -11.29 -5.60
C ILE A 509 -5.44 -12.01 -4.33
N PHE A 510 -4.68 -13.03 -3.93
CA PHE A 510 -4.96 -13.84 -2.75
C PHE A 510 -3.66 -14.29 -2.11
N PHE A 511 -3.55 -14.15 -0.79
CA PHE A 511 -2.42 -14.66 -0.01
C PHE A 511 -2.89 -15.72 0.99
N GLY A 512 -2.68 -16.98 0.65
CA GLY A 512 -3.03 -18.11 1.50
C GLY A 512 -1.84 -18.55 2.36
N ASN A 513 -1.89 -18.27 3.67
CA ASN A 513 -1.03 -18.96 4.62
C ASN A 513 -1.78 -20.01 5.44
N ARG A 514 -1.28 -21.24 5.44
CA ARG A 514 -1.90 -22.37 6.14
C ARG A 514 -0.99 -22.91 7.23
N VAL A 515 -1.16 -22.36 8.43
CA VAL A 515 -0.66 -22.95 9.68
C VAL A 515 -1.67 -23.95 10.26
N ARG A 516 -2.39 -24.71 9.42
CA ARG A 516 -3.46 -25.63 9.86
C ARG A 516 -3.28 -27.01 9.24
N ASN A 517 -3.10 -28.03 10.10
CA ASN A 517 -3.08 -29.44 9.70
C ASN A 517 -4.51 -30.02 9.65
N ILE A 518 -5.32 -29.58 8.66
CA ILE A 518 -6.70 -30.04 8.42
C ILE A 518 -6.82 -30.56 6.99
N GLU A 519 -7.61 -31.61 6.79
CA GLU A 519 -7.90 -32.24 5.50
C GLU A 519 -8.38 -31.25 4.44
N LEU A 520 -7.73 -31.24 3.26
CA LEU A 520 -8.25 -30.62 2.03
C LEU A 520 -9.52 -31.34 1.52
N LYS A 521 -10.64 -31.12 2.22
CA LYS A 521 -12.00 -31.29 1.68
C LYS A 521 -12.83 -30.01 1.75
N ARG A 522 -12.15 -28.86 1.77
CA ARG A 522 -12.77 -27.62 1.28
C ARG A 522 -12.55 -27.52 -0.22
N GLN A 523 -13.64 -27.66 -0.98
CA GLN A 523 -13.80 -26.86 -2.19
C GLN A 523 -13.56 -25.41 -1.77
N VAL A 524 -12.52 -24.80 -2.32
CA VAL A 524 -12.27 -23.37 -2.14
C VAL A 524 -13.07 -22.67 -3.24
N GLU A 525 -14.40 -22.69 -3.10
CA GLU A 525 -15.31 -21.80 -3.85
C GLU A 525 -15.21 -20.37 -3.28
N GLU A 526 -14.00 -19.84 -3.21
CA GLU A 526 -13.78 -18.46 -2.80
C GLU A 526 -13.98 -17.54 -4.02
N GLN A 527 -15.18 -16.99 -4.13
CA GLN A 527 -15.57 -16.10 -5.21
C GLN A 527 -14.92 -14.71 -5.06
N TRP A 528 -13.66 -14.61 -5.45
CA TRP A 528 -12.88 -13.38 -5.50
C TRP A 528 -12.88 -12.75 -6.90
N CYS A 529 -12.84 -11.43 -6.94
CA CYS A 529 -12.78 -10.63 -8.17
C CYS A 529 -11.35 -10.61 -8.73
N LEU A 530 -11.20 -10.85 -10.03
CA LEU A 530 -9.91 -10.66 -10.70
C LEU A 530 -9.68 -9.17 -11.05
N PRO A 531 -8.44 -8.67 -10.98
CA PRO A 531 -8.13 -7.32 -11.42
C PRO A 531 -8.21 -7.18 -12.94
N GLU A 532 -8.44 -5.95 -13.43
CA GLU A 532 -8.47 -5.66 -14.86
C GLU A 532 -7.06 -5.59 -15.49
N GLN A 533 -7.01 -5.69 -16.82
CA GLN A 533 -5.79 -5.54 -17.64
C GLN A 533 -4.66 -6.53 -17.31
N VAL A 534 -5.02 -7.71 -16.79
CA VAL A 534 -4.09 -8.80 -16.50
C VAL A 534 -3.72 -9.53 -17.78
N ILE A 535 -2.40 -9.67 -18.00
CA ILE A 535 -1.83 -10.44 -19.11
C ILE A 535 -1.47 -11.87 -18.71
N GLN A 536 -1.20 -12.13 -17.43
CA GLN A 536 -0.87 -13.46 -16.92
C GLN A 536 -1.22 -13.63 -15.43
N TYR A 537 -1.67 -14.82 -15.03
CA TYR A 537 -1.82 -15.21 -13.62
C TYR A 537 -0.69 -16.17 -13.21
N TRP A 538 -0.24 -16.05 -11.96
CA TRP A 538 0.87 -16.84 -11.42
C TRP A 538 0.49 -17.40 -10.05
N MET A 539 0.77 -18.68 -9.82
CA MET A 539 0.71 -19.27 -8.48
C MET A 539 2.13 -19.33 -7.91
N LEU A 540 2.39 -18.61 -6.83
CA LEU A 540 3.62 -18.73 -6.04
C LEU A 540 3.39 -19.76 -4.93
N LEU A 541 4.28 -20.73 -4.79
CA LEU A 541 4.12 -21.88 -3.91
C LEU A 541 5.37 -22.14 -3.05
N LYS A 542 5.18 -22.66 -1.84
CA LYS A 542 6.26 -23.12 -0.94
C LYS A 542 5.84 -24.35 -0.13
N ASP A 543 6.72 -25.34 -0.02
CA ASP A 543 6.50 -26.53 0.81
C ASP A 543 7.15 -26.44 2.21
N ASN A 544 6.79 -27.38 3.10
CA ASN A 544 7.33 -27.51 4.45
C ASN A 544 8.83 -27.85 4.50
N GLN A 545 9.43 -28.21 3.36
CA GLN A 545 10.86 -28.43 3.20
C GLN A 545 11.59 -27.15 2.73
N GLY A 546 10.85 -26.08 2.45
CA GLY A 546 11.37 -24.77 2.07
C GLY A 546 11.57 -24.57 0.56
N LYS A 547 11.26 -25.58 -0.27
CA LYS A 547 11.32 -25.49 -1.73
C LYS A 547 10.19 -24.57 -2.23
N ARG A 548 10.46 -23.82 -3.31
CA ARG A 548 9.60 -22.74 -3.82
C ARG A 548 9.47 -22.81 -5.34
N TRP A 549 8.35 -22.32 -5.87
CA TRP A 549 8.07 -22.27 -7.32
C TRP A 549 7.13 -21.13 -7.67
N ARG A 550 7.24 -20.63 -8.90
CA ARG A 550 6.16 -19.89 -9.56
C ARG A 550 5.66 -20.70 -10.74
N VAL A 551 4.36 -20.68 -10.95
CA VAL A 551 3.70 -21.48 -12.00
C VAL A 551 2.76 -20.57 -12.78
N PRO A 552 2.94 -20.43 -14.11
CA PRO A 552 2.01 -19.67 -14.93
C PRO A 552 0.69 -20.44 -14.99
N ILE A 553 -0.40 -19.76 -14.65
CA ILE A 553 -1.75 -20.30 -14.71
C ILE A 553 -2.37 -19.87 -16.04
N THR A 554 -2.63 -20.82 -16.92
CA THR A 554 -3.45 -20.58 -18.12
C THR A 554 -4.93 -20.66 -17.75
N SER A 555 -5.73 -19.67 -18.13
CA SER A 555 -7.19 -19.75 -18.04
C SER A 555 -7.73 -20.84 -18.98
N ARG A 556 -7.91 -22.05 -18.47
CA ARG A 556 -8.80 -23.03 -19.10
C ARG A 556 -10.22 -22.68 -18.67
N GLY A 557 -11.08 -22.40 -19.65
CA GLY A 557 -12.52 -22.22 -19.47
C GLY A 557 -13.24 -23.54 -19.26
#